data_AF-A0A9E5NJB4-F1
#
_entry.id   AF-A0A9E5NJB4-F1
#
_cell.length_a   1.000
_cell.length_b   1.000
_cell.length_c   1.000
_cell.angle_alpha   90.00
_cell.angle_beta   90.00
_cell.angle_gamma   90.00
#
_symmetry.space_group_name_H-M   'P 1'
#
loop_
_entity.id
_entity.type
_entity.pdbx_description
1 polymer ?
#
loop_
_entity_poly.entity_id
_entity_poly.type
_entity_poly.pdbx_seq_one_letter_code
_entity_poly.pdbx_strand_id
1 'polypeptide(L)'
;VLAQLWHCGHHAAWNTTRQPILAPSDVPCLYYRETPKIMEHEDIHTVVEAFRQSARNVRDGGLDGVEINGAHSYLLAQFMSPATNRRDDEYGGRLENRLRFALEVIEATRE
;
A
#
# COMPACT_ATOMS: atom_id res chain seq x y z
N VAL A 1 -20.05 11.37 5.77
CA VAL A 1 -18.72 11.70 5.23
C VAL A 1 -17.79 10.54 5.46
N LEU A 2 -17.26 9.96 4.37
CA LEU A 2 -16.24 8.92 4.41
C LEU A 2 -14.88 9.49 3.99
N ALA A 3 -13.79 9.00 4.59
CA ALA A 3 -12.43 9.31 4.17
C ALA A 3 -11.83 8.14 3.39
N GLN A 4 -11.25 8.42 2.21
CA GLN A 4 -10.48 7.41 1.49
C GLN A 4 -9.03 7.41 1.97
N LEU A 5 -8.55 6.26 2.44
CA LEU A 5 -7.16 6.01 2.81
C LEU A 5 -6.42 5.37 1.63
N TRP A 6 -5.26 5.91 1.28
CA TRP A 6 -4.50 5.49 0.10
C TRP A 6 -3.00 5.68 0.32
N HIS A 7 -2.21 4.90 -0.42
CA HIS A 7 -0.76 5.01 -0.47
C HIS A 7 -0.31 4.81 -1.92
N CYS A 8 0.38 5.78 -2.53
CA CYS A 8 0.65 5.75 -3.98
C CYS A 8 1.57 4.61 -4.43
N GLY A 9 2.42 4.09 -3.54
CA GLY A 9 3.47 3.14 -3.90
C GLY A 9 4.34 3.70 -5.03
N HIS A 10 4.65 2.90 -6.07
CA HIS A 10 5.45 3.34 -7.23
C HIS A 10 4.86 4.50 -8.07
N HIS A 11 3.64 4.96 -7.77
CA HIS A 11 3.03 6.15 -8.36
C HIS A 11 3.29 7.44 -7.55
N ALA A 12 4.09 7.37 -6.48
CA ALA A 12 4.65 8.55 -5.82
C ALA A 12 5.81 9.15 -6.63
N ALA A 13 6.21 10.36 -6.28
CA ALA A 13 7.44 10.99 -6.74
C ALA A 13 8.35 11.28 -5.54
N TRP A 14 9.61 10.83 -5.57
CA TRP A 14 10.53 10.97 -4.42
C TRP A 14 10.73 12.44 -4.02
N ASN A 15 10.67 13.36 -4.98
CA ASN A 15 10.87 14.78 -4.75
C ASN A 15 9.75 15.41 -3.91
N THR A 16 8.59 14.75 -3.82
CA THR A 16 7.44 15.19 -3.04
C THR A 16 7.54 14.70 -1.60
N THR A 17 7.84 13.41 -1.40
CA THR A 17 7.92 12.79 -0.07
C THR A 17 9.29 12.97 0.59
N ARG A 18 10.33 13.25 -0.20
CA ARG A 18 11.75 13.18 0.17
C ARG A 18 12.14 11.85 0.81
N GLN A 19 11.43 10.79 0.44
CA GLN A 19 11.62 9.42 0.92
C GLN A 19 11.71 8.46 -0.27
N PRO A 20 12.36 7.29 -0.08
CA PRO A 20 12.33 6.23 -1.09
C PRO A 20 10.88 5.86 -1.44
N ILE A 21 10.62 5.65 -2.73
CA ILE A 21 9.32 5.19 -3.17
C ILE A 21 9.22 3.70 -2.88
N LEU A 22 8.17 3.28 -2.18
CA LEU A 22 7.97 1.88 -1.78
C LEU A 22 7.10 1.14 -2.79
N ALA A 23 7.44 -0.11 -3.07
CA ALA A 23 6.65 -1.01 -3.92
C ALA A 23 6.93 -2.49 -3.59
N PRO A 24 6.06 -3.43 -3.98
CA PRO A 24 6.32 -4.86 -3.79
C PRO A 24 7.55 -5.36 -4.58
N SER A 25 7.89 -4.70 -5.70
CA SER A 25 9.02 -5.06 -6.56
C SER A 25 9.60 -3.81 -7.22
N ASP A 26 10.79 -3.93 -7.81
CA ASP A 26 11.56 -2.86 -8.48
C ASP A 26 10.99 -2.46 -9.86
N VAL A 27 9.68 -2.59 -10.06
CA VAL A 27 8.99 -2.27 -11.32
C VAL A 27 8.61 -0.78 -11.33
N PRO A 28 9.25 0.07 -12.15
CA PRO A 28 8.94 1.49 -12.21
C PRO A 28 7.56 1.73 -12.80
N CYS A 29 6.86 2.78 -12.36
CA CYS A 29 5.66 3.23 -13.06
C CYS A 29 6.05 3.93 -14.38
N LEU A 30 5.18 3.85 -15.39
CA LEU A 30 5.46 4.38 -16.72
C LEU A 30 5.61 5.91 -16.77
N TYR A 31 5.00 6.60 -15.81
CA TYR A 31 4.97 8.06 -15.73
C TYR A 31 6.24 8.64 -15.10
N TYR A 32 6.57 8.21 -13.89
CA TYR A 32 7.71 8.74 -13.13
C TYR A 32 9.02 8.03 -13.47
N ARG A 33 8.97 6.75 -13.88
CA ARG A 33 10.14 5.92 -14.25
C ARG A 33 11.22 5.83 -13.16
N GLU A 34 10.85 6.14 -11.93
CA GLU A 34 11.72 6.00 -10.77
C GLU A 34 11.68 4.55 -10.30
N THR A 35 12.85 3.95 -10.09
CA THR A 35 12.92 2.58 -9.56
C THR A 35 12.57 2.61 -8.08
N PRO A 36 11.49 1.95 -7.65
CA PRO A 36 11.10 1.94 -6.25
C PRO A 36 12.04 1.05 -5.43
N LYS A 37 12.15 1.36 -4.14
CA LYS A 37 12.68 0.45 -3.12
C LYS A 37 11.70 -0.72 -2.98
N ILE A 38 12.23 -1.94 -3.08
CA ILE A 38 11.48 -3.17 -2.78
C ILE A 38 11.20 -3.16 -1.27
N MET A 39 9.93 -3.30 -0.90
CA MET A 39 9.54 -3.31 0.50
C MET A 39 10.09 -4.54 1.22
N GLU A 40 10.76 -4.35 2.35
CA GLU A 40 11.00 -5.44 3.31
C GLU A 40 9.78 -5.63 4.23
N HIS A 41 9.77 -6.70 5.04
CA HIS A 41 8.68 -7.00 5.96
C HIS A 41 8.42 -5.87 6.95
N GLU A 42 9.48 -5.17 7.38
CA GLU A 42 9.38 -4.02 8.28
C GLU A 42 8.68 -2.83 7.63
N ASP A 43 8.89 -2.60 6.32
CA ASP A 43 8.17 -1.56 5.58
C ASP A 43 6.68 -1.93 5.48
N ILE A 44 6.38 -3.19 5.16
CA ILE A 44 5.01 -3.69 5.04
C ILE A 44 4.28 -3.47 6.37
N HIS A 45 4.89 -3.92 7.47
CA HIS A 45 4.34 -3.73 8.82
C HIS A 45 4.15 -2.25 9.16
N THR A 46 5.13 -1.40 8.83
CA THR A 46 5.04 0.06 9.05
C THR A 46 3.85 0.67 8.31
N VAL A 47 3.63 0.26 7.05
CA VAL A 47 2.49 0.75 6.26
C VAL A 47 1.16 0.25 6.82
N VAL A 48 1.06 -1.03 7.23
CA VAL A 48 -0.14 -1.58 7.90
C VAL A 48 -0.49 -0.75 9.14
N GLU A 49 0.51 -0.44 9.98
CA GLU A 49 0.31 0.38 11.18
C GLU A 49 -0.10 1.83 10.83
N ALA A 50 0.45 2.39 9.75
CA ALA A 50 0.03 3.71 9.27
C ALA A 50 -1.45 3.74 8.84
N PHE A 51 -1.94 2.67 8.19
CA PHE A 51 -3.36 2.54 7.86
C PHE A 51 -4.24 2.43 9.12
N ARG A 52 -3.83 1.62 10.10
CA ARG A 52 -4.50 1.51 11.40
C ARG A 52 -4.60 2.87 12.08
N GLN A 53 -3.48 3.58 12.22
CA GLN A 53 -3.46 4.89 12.86
C GLN A 53 -4.31 5.91 12.08
N SER A 54 -4.31 5.84 10.75
CA SER A 54 -5.16 6.69 9.92
C SER A 54 -6.65 6.43 10.15
N ALA A 55 -7.07 5.16 10.26
CA ALA A 55 -8.45 4.81 10.58
C ALA A 55 -8.87 5.32 11.98
N ARG A 56 -7.97 5.23 12.97
CA ARG A 56 -8.18 5.80 14.31
C ARG A 56 -8.36 7.31 14.25
N ASN A 57 -7.51 8.02 13.50
CA ASN A 57 -7.63 9.46 13.31
C ASN A 57 -8.96 9.85 12.64
N VAL A 58 -9.44 9.06 11.68
CA VAL A 58 -10.75 9.29 11.01
C VAL A 58 -11.89 9.14 12.02
N ARG A 59 -11.84 8.09 12.86
CA ARG A 59 -12.83 7.86 13.93
C ARG A 59 -12.81 8.99 14.96
N ASP A 60 -11.63 9.37 15.45
CA ASP A 60 -11.46 10.42 16.45
C ASP A 60 -11.84 11.81 15.89
N GLY A 61 -11.70 11.98 14.58
CA GLY A 61 -12.17 13.16 13.84
C GLY A 61 -13.69 13.22 13.61
N GLY A 62 -14.45 12.19 14.01
CA GLY A 62 -15.92 12.16 13.91
C GLY A 62 -16.47 11.90 12.51
N LEU A 63 -15.70 11.28 11.62
CA LEU A 63 -16.18 10.85 10.30
C LEU A 63 -16.93 9.51 10.39
N ASP A 64 -17.79 9.23 9.42
CA ASP A 64 -18.68 8.06 9.44
C ASP A 64 -17.96 6.76 9.06
N GLY A 65 -16.76 6.83 8.46
CA GLY A 65 -16.00 5.64 8.09
C GLY A 65 -14.85 5.89 7.13
N VAL A 66 -14.18 4.80 6.80
CA VAL A 66 -13.02 4.75 5.90
C VAL A 66 -13.30 3.90 4.67
N GLU A 67 -12.77 4.35 3.53
CA GLU A 67 -12.62 3.54 2.33
C GLU A 67 -11.13 3.23 2.12
N ILE A 68 -10.80 1.99 1.82
CA ILE A 68 -9.42 1.57 1.56
C ILE A 68 -9.20 1.49 0.05
N ASN A 69 -8.26 2.29 -0.47
CA ASN A 69 -8.00 2.33 -1.90
C ASN A 69 -7.14 1.15 -2.37
N GLY A 70 -7.78 0.18 -3.02
CA GLY A 70 -7.15 -0.96 -3.69
C GLY A 70 -7.04 -0.81 -5.22
N ALA A 71 -7.09 0.41 -5.77
CA ALA A 71 -7.21 0.69 -7.20
C ALA A 71 -6.06 1.57 -7.75
N HIS A 72 -6.21 2.04 -8.99
CA HIS A 72 -5.35 3.03 -9.67
C HIS A 72 -3.85 2.73 -9.68
N SER A 73 -3.48 1.45 -9.63
CA SER A 73 -2.08 1.03 -9.53
C SER A 73 -1.36 1.64 -8.32
N TYR A 74 -2.08 1.98 -7.26
CA TYR A 74 -1.51 2.37 -5.97
C TYR A 74 -1.07 1.15 -5.17
N LEU A 75 -0.48 1.35 -4.00
CA LEU A 75 0.33 0.32 -3.34
C LEU A 75 -0.41 -1.02 -3.17
N LEU A 76 -1.65 -1.02 -2.67
CA LEU A 76 -2.42 -2.25 -2.52
C LEU A 76 -2.68 -2.93 -3.88
N ALA A 77 -3.06 -2.15 -4.91
CA ALA A 77 -3.23 -2.66 -6.26
C ALA A 77 -1.92 -3.24 -6.84
N GLN A 78 -0.76 -2.63 -6.49
CA GLN A 78 0.54 -3.10 -6.91
C GLN A 78 0.85 -4.49 -6.33
N PHE A 79 0.53 -4.73 -5.06
CA PHE A 79 0.68 -6.04 -4.43
C PHE A 79 -0.24 -7.09 -5.06
N MET A 80 -1.49 -6.74 -5.36
CA MET A 80 -2.47 -7.68 -5.92
C MET A 80 -2.17 -8.08 -7.38
N SER A 81 -1.53 -7.20 -8.16
CA SER A 81 -1.28 -7.41 -9.58
C SER A 81 0.05 -8.15 -9.85
N PRO A 82 0.05 -9.25 -10.62
CA PRO A 82 1.28 -9.94 -11.02
C PRO A 82 2.15 -9.12 -11.99
N ALA A 83 1.62 -8.05 -12.58
CA ALA A 83 2.40 -7.17 -13.45
C ALA A 83 3.42 -6.32 -12.66
N THR A 84 3.11 -6.02 -11.40
CA THR A 84 3.88 -5.12 -10.53
C THR A 84 4.46 -5.83 -9.30
N ASN A 85 3.87 -6.94 -8.88
CA ASN A 85 4.38 -7.77 -7.80
C ASN A 85 5.02 -9.05 -8.36
N ARG A 86 6.34 -9.09 -8.31
CA ARG A 86 7.21 -10.19 -8.75
C ARG A 86 7.91 -10.89 -7.59
N ARG A 87 7.43 -10.69 -6.35
CA ARG A 87 8.00 -11.34 -5.16
C ARG A 87 7.77 -12.85 -5.21
N ASP A 88 8.66 -13.58 -4.53
CA ASP A 88 8.64 -15.03 -4.35
C ASP A 88 8.42 -15.44 -2.88
N ASP A 89 8.14 -14.48 -2.01
CA ASP A 89 7.82 -14.68 -0.59
C ASP A 89 6.31 -14.79 -0.31
N GLU A 90 5.89 -14.73 0.96
CA GLU A 90 4.50 -14.83 1.38
C GLU A 90 3.60 -13.67 0.91
N TYR A 91 4.18 -12.61 0.34
CA TYR A 91 3.44 -11.49 -0.26
C TYR A 91 3.41 -11.54 -1.79
N GLY A 92 4.01 -12.56 -2.42
CA GLY A 92 4.12 -12.70 -3.87
C GLY A 92 3.74 -14.07 -4.43
N GLY A 93 3.83 -14.19 -5.75
CA GLY A 93 3.52 -15.43 -6.46
C GLY A 93 2.02 -15.73 -6.52
N ARG A 94 1.51 -16.62 -5.67
CA ARG A 94 0.11 -17.09 -5.70
C ARG A 94 -0.88 -15.98 -5.36
N LEU A 95 -2.14 -16.12 -5.78
CA LEU A 95 -3.18 -15.11 -5.55
C LEU A 95 -3.34 -14.79 -4.06
N GLU A 96 -3.35 -15.81 -3.21
CA GLU A 96 -3.53 -15.70 -1.77
C GLU A 96 -2.42 -14.86 -1.13
N ASN A 97 -1.18 -15.06 -1.57
CA ASN A 97 -0.03 -14.28 -1.11
C ASN A 97 -0.11 -12.83 -1.59
N ARG A 98 -0.49 -12.60 -2.85
CA ARG A 98 -0.66 -11.24 -3.40
C ARG A 98 -1.80 -10.46 -2.74
N LEU A 99 -2.81 -11.15 -2.21
CA LEU A 99 -3.91 -10.56 -1.45
C LEU A 99 -3.55 -10.31 0.03
N ARG A 100 -2.51 -10.98 0.57
CA ARG A 100 -2.15 -10.95 1.98
C ARG A 100 -2.04 -9.54 2.54
N PHE A 101 -1.23 -8.69 1.90
CA PHE A 101 -1.02 -7.32 2.36
C PHE A 101 -2.32 -6.50 2.39
N ALA A 102 -3.18 -6.63 1.37
CA ALA A 102 -4.46 -5.93 1.36
C ALA A 102 -5.40 -6.41 2.49
N LEU A 103 -5.41 -7.71 2.78
CA LEU A 103 -6.18 -8.28 3.88
C LEU A 103 -5.65 -7.85 5.26
N GLU A 104 -4.34 -7.78 5.45
CA GLU A 104 -3.72 -7.26 6.68
C GLU A 104 -4.07 -5.79 6.91
N VAL A 105 -4.06 -4.96 5.86
CA VAL A 105 -4.51 -3.55 5.93
C VAL A 105 -5.99 -3.49 6.31
N ILE A 106 -6.85 -4.29 5.68
CA ILE A 106 -8.29 -4.34 6.01
C ILE A 106 -8.47 -4.72 7.48
N GLU A 107 -7.81 -5.76 7.97
CA GLU A 107 -7.93 -6.19 9.36
C GLU A 107 -7.46 -5.10 10.32
N ALA A 108 -6.27 -4.53 10.08
CA ALA A 108 -5.70 -3.50 10.95
C ALA A 108 -6.57 -2.24 11.05
N THR A 109 -7.28 -1.87 9.98
CA THR A 109 -8.20 -0.71 10.01
C THR A 109 -9.50 -0.95 10.81
N ARG A 110 -9.82 -2.20 11.16
CA ARG A 110 -11.02 -2.54 11.94
C ARG A 110 -10.83 -2.36 13.46
N GLU A 111 -9.61 -2.08 13.91
CA GLU A 111 -9.20 -1.98 15.32
C GLU A 111 -8.98 -0.51 15.82
#